data_AF-M4VKR0-F1
#
_entry.id   AF-M4VKR0-F1
#
_cell.length_a   1.000
_cell.length_b   1.000
_cell.length_c   1.000
_cell.angle_alpha   90.00
_cell.angle_beta   90.00
_cell.angle_gamma   90.00
#
_symmetry.space_group_name_H-M   'P 1'
#
loop_
_entity.id
_entity.type
_entity.pdbx_description
1 polymer ?
#
loop_
_entity_poly.entity_id
_entity_poly.type
_entity_poly.pdbx_seq_one_letter_code
_entity_poly.pdbx_strand_id
1 'polypeptide(L)'
;MSSSVRLAFSADSAAVAAPAPAIKRRSLTEAFNAAAAGAPPRQPHANGELLITEAFIAQESLEKIGKLLRTEMKGQFEIGPAKDLGRAMAKTKEKGDLALNCDFSRARVLLKDLNQIKKAIDIFGRPGEATLGKGADAMTLNILDVDNTFSKPSAKKPGLCNLDVKIALPITLDTGEESYHICEVQFLHKGTKAVYEKSHKVYEEARSELIRRQYFENAMDMAGCPETVRNLEKKWHASDKKYNDLMQKRGDLNTEIAAKLGLDTLRGYQPCESRMPKSLQCSM
;
A
#
# COMPACT_ATOMS: atom_id res chain seq x y z
N MET A 1 54.52 28.75 -35.04
CA MET A 1 53.18 29.35 -34.92
C MET A 1 52.14 28.24 -35.01
N SER A 2 51.12 28.35 -34.18
CA SER A 2 50.19 27.30 -33.75
C SER A 2 49.45 26.58 -34.89
N SER A 3 49.59 25.26 -34.96
CA SER A 3 48.74 24.37 -35.76
C SER A 3 47.51 23.97 -34.93
N SER A 4 46.37 24.61 -35.19
CA SER A 4 45.09 24.32 -34.56
C SER A 4 44.54 22.97 -35.01
N VAL A 5 44.61 21.96 -34.14
CA VAL A 5 43.86 20.72 -34.28
C VAL A 5 42.39 21.02 -33.95
N ARG A 6 41.53 21.04 -34.98
CA ARG A 6 40.06 21.02 -34.78
C ARG A 6 39.65 19.56 -34.52
N LEU A 7 39.40 19.23 -33.25
CA LEU A 7 38.71 18.00 -32.89
C LEU A 7 37.24 18.14 -33.28
N ALA A 8 36.82 17.37 -34.29
CA ALA A 8 35.42 17.18 -34.61
C ALA A 8 34.78 16.36 -33.48
N PHE A 9 33.88 16.99 -32.72
CA PHE A 9 32.97 16.26 -31.83
C PHE A 9 31.95 15.52 -32.70
N SER A 10 32.11 14.20 -32.80
CA SER A 10 31.02 13.32 -33.24
C SER A 10 29.89 13.46 -32.25
N ALA A 11 28.73 13.91 -32.73
CA ALA A 11 27.49 13.87 -31.97
C ALA A 11 27.03 12.41 -31.90
N ASP A 12 27.58 11.65 -30.96
CA ASP A 12 26.97 10.39 -30.55
C ASP A 12 25.62 10.74 -29.92
N SER A 13 24.57 10.35 -30.63
CA SER A 13 23.19 10.46 -30.17
C SER A 13 23.11 9.82 -28.79
N ALA A 14 22.87 10.64 -27.78
CA ALA A 14 22.31 10.17 -26.53
C ALA A 14 20.98 9.50 -26.88
N ALA A 15 20.99 8.18 -27.05
CA ALA A 15 19.80 7.37 -27.10
C ALA A 15 19.07 7.64 -25.79
N VAL A 16 18.06 8.50 -25.86
CA VAL A 16 17.15 8.78 -24.77
C VAL A 16 16.51 7.43 -24.45
N ALA A 17 16.99 6.79 -23.39
CA ALA A 17 16.42 5.54 -22.91
C ALA A 17 14.91 5.78 -22.73
N ALA A 18 14.11 5.10 -23.55
CA ALA A 18 12.67 5.16 -23.44
C ALA A 18 12.28 4.87 -21.99
N PRO A 19 11.34 5.62 -21.40
CA PRO A 19 10.89 5.35 -20.04
C PRO A 19 10.44 3.89 -19.98
N ALA A 20 10.99 3.14 -19.01
CA ALA A 20 10.63 1.75 -18.80
C ALA A 20 9.09 1.61 -18.81
N PRO A 21 8.53 0.63 -19.53
CA PRO A 21 7.09 0.49 -19.66
C PRO A 21 6.46 0.45 -18.27
N ALA A 22 5.46 1.32 -18.05
CA ALA A 22 4.73 1.34 -16.80
C ALA A 22 4.08 -0.03 -16.59
N ILE A 23 4.64 -0.83 -15.67
CA ILE A 23 4.07 -2.11 -15.29
C ILE A 23 2.63 -1.83 -14.86
N LYS A 24 1.67 -2.31 -15.67
CA LYS A 24 0.25 -2.20 -15.38
C LYS A 24 0.04 -2.95 -14.07
N ARG A 25 -0.27 -2.22 -12.99
CA ARG A 25 -0.49 -2.78 -11.66
C ARG A 25 -1.65 -3.79 -11.81
N ARG A 26 -1.36 -5.08 -11.67
CA ARG A 26 -2.38 -6.14 -11.70
C ARG A 26 -3.44 -5.84 -10.63
N SER A 27 -4.70 -6.16 -10.92
CA SER A 27 -5.72 -6.11 -9.88
C SER A 27 -5.36 -7.09 -8.75
N LEU A 28 -5.82 -6.85 -7.52
CA LEU A 28 -5.55 -7.80 -6.42
C LEU A 28 -6.06 -9.21 -6.74
N THR A 29 -7.18 -9.29 -7.45
CA THR A 29 -7.75 -10.53 -7.97
C THR A 29 -6.80 -11.22 -8.95
N GLU A 30 -6.22 -10.50 -9.90
CA GLU A 30 -5.23 -11.05 -10.85
C GLU A 30 -3.94 -11.49 -10.16
N ALA A 31 -3.47 -10.72 -9.17
CA ALA A 31 -2.28 -11.07 -8.39
C ALA A 31 -2.51 -12.34 -7.55
N PHE A 32 -3.68 -12.44 -6.90
CA PHE A 32 -4.09 -13.62 -6.15
C PHE A 32 -4.20 -14.85 -7.05
N ASN A 33 -4.92 -14.74 -8.18
CA ASN A 33 -5.10 -15.84 -9.12
C ASN A 33 -3.78 -16.32 -9.73
N ALA A 34 -2.81 -15.41 -9.94
CA ALA A 34 -1.48 -15.79 -10.41
C ALA A 34 -0.65 -16.53 -9.35
N ALA A 35 -0.76 -16.13 -8.09
CA ALA A 35 -0.07 -16.80 -6.99
C ALA A 35 -0.72 -18.16 -6.64
N ALA A 36 -2.00 -18.34 -6.97
CA ALA A 36 -2.78 -19.57 -6.81
C ALA A 36 -2.49 -20.66 -7.87
N ALA A 37 -1.65 -20.39 -8.88
CA ALA A 37 -1.51 -21.25 -10.06
C ALA A 37 -0.79 -22.61 -9.86
N GLY A 38 -0.41 -22.99 -8.63
CA GLY A 38 0.25 -24.27 -8.32
C GLY A 38 -0.66 -25.38 -7.77
N ALA A 39 -1.81 -25.00 -7.21
CA ALA A 39 -2.95 -25.81 -6.77
C ALA A 39 -3.97 -24.74 -6.32
N PRO A 40 -5.24 -24.72 -6.75
CA PRO A 40 -6.09 -23.58 -6.48
C PRO A 40 -6.40 -23.51 -4.99
N PRO A 41 -5.85 -22.57 -4.20
CA PRO A 41 -6.50 -22.24 -2.97
C PRO A 41 -7.90 -21.72 -3.27
N ARG A 42 -8.86 -22.10 -2.44
CA ARG A 42 -10.17 -21.45 -2.46
C ARG A 42 -9.95 -19.98 -2.15
N GLN A 43 -10.64 -19.12 -2.89
CA GLN A 43 -10.61 -17.67 -2.64
C GLN A 43 -11.04 -17.38 -1.19
N PRO A 44 -10.63 -16.23 -0.61
CA PRO A 44 -11.09 -15.85 0.72
C PRO A 44 -12.62 -15.89 0.77
N HIS A 45 -13.18 -16.31 1.90
CA HIS A 45 -14.63 -16.43 1.99
C HIS A 45 -15.30 -15.05 1.84
N ALA A 46 -16.22 -14.93 0.89
CA ALA A 46 -17.04 -13.72 0.72
C ALA A 46 -18.21 -13.64 1.73
N ASN A 47 -18.41 -14.67 2.55
CA ASN A 47 -19.35 -14.67 3.67
C ASN A 47 -18.73 -13.91 4.86
N GLY A 48 -19.43 -12.90 5.37
CA GLY A 48 -18.97 -12.05 6.46
C GLY A 48 -18.63 -12.81 7.75
N GLU A 49 -19.35 -13.88 8.09
CA GLU A 49 -19.07 -14.67 9.30
C GLU A 49 -17.78 -15.48 9.18
N LEU A 50 -17.61 -16.19 8.05
CA LEU A 50 -16.39 -16.96 7.79
C LEU A 50 -15.16 -16.06 7.66
N LEU A 51 -15.31 -14.88 7.05
CA LEU A 51 -14.21 -13.92 6.96
C LEU A 51 -13.73 -13.43 8.33
N ILE A 52 -14.64 -13.28 9.30
CA ILE A 52 -14.27 -12.90 10.68
C ILE A 52 -13.43 -14.01 11.32
N THR A 53 -13.86 -15.27 11.18
CA THR A 53 -13.12 -16.43 11.70
C THR A 53 -11.73 -16.51 11.08
N GLU A 54 -11.63 -16.41 9.74
CA GLU A 54 -10.35 -16.36 9.04
C GLU A 54 -9.46 -15.21 9.51
N ALA A 55 -10.04 -14.04 9.75
CA ALA A 55 -9.31 -12.88 10.22
C ALA A 55 -8.70 -13.09 11.62
N PHE A 56 -9.41 -13.75 12.53
CA PHE A 56 -8.87 -14.11 13.85
C PHE A 56 -7.69 -15.09 13.71
N ILE A 57 -7.82 -16.14 12.90
CA ILE A 57 -6.73 -17.07 12.62
C ILE A 57 -5.53 -16.34 11.97
N ALA A 58 -5.82 -15.41 11.05
CA ALA A 58 -4.81 -14.59 10.40
C ALA A 58 -4.07 -13.66 11.38
N GLN A 59 -4.72 -13.18 12.45
CA GLN A 59 -4.06 -12.39 13.49
C GLN A 59 -3.00 -13.17 14.24
N GLU A 60 -3.27 -14.44 14.58
CA GLU A 60 -2.26 -15.32 15.21
C GLU A 60 -1.07 -15.54 14.27
N SER A 61 -1.32 -15.67 12.97
CA SER A 61 -0.25 -15.76 11.96
C SER A 61 0.54 -14.46 11.86
N LEU A 62 -0.12 -13.30 11.94
CA LEU A 62 0.54 -11.98 11.99
C LEU A 62 1.39 -11.82 13.26
N GLU A 63 1.02 -12.42 14.40
CA GLU A 63 1.88 -12.46 15.59
C GLU A 63 3.18 -13.21 15.35
N LYS A 64 3.12 -14.38 14.70
CA LYS A 64 4.30 -15.17 14.34
C LYS A 64 5.21 -14.39 13.38
N ILE A 65 4.62 -13.83 12.32
CA ILE A 65 5.32 -12.93 11.38
C ILE A 65 5.98 -11.77 12.13
N GLY A 66 5.26 -11.19 13.09
CA GLY A 66 5.75 -10.12 13.93
C GLY A 66 6.98 -10.47 14.76
N LYS A 67 7.04 -11.68 15.31
CA LYS A 67 8.22 -12.17 16.04
C LYS A 67 9.42 -12.28 15.11
N LEU A 68 9.24 -12.84 13.91
CA LEU A 68 10.30 -12.95 12.89
C LEU A 68 10.79 -11.56 12.45
N LEU A 69 9.86 -10.65 12.15
CA LEU A 69 10.17 -9.28 11.74
C LEU A 69 10.93 -8.49 12.83
N ARG A 70 10.61 -8.69 14.12
CA ARG A 70 11.38 -8.08 15.21
C ARG A 70 12.84 -8.52 15.19
N THR A 71 13.08 -9.81 15.00
CA THR A 71 14.43 -10.37 14.93
C THR A 71 15.20 -9.86 13.70
N GLU A 72 14.56 -9.88 12.53
CA GLU A 72 15.23 -9.49 11.29
C GLU A 72 15.45 -7.99 11.18
N MET A 73 14.44 -7.19 11.52
CA MET A 73 14.44 -5.76 11.26
C MET A 73 14.91 -4.94 12.45
N LYS A 74 14.94 -5.53 13.66
CA LYS A 74 15.18 -4.83 14.93
C LYS A 74 14.25 -3.61 15.12
N GLY A 75 13.08 -3.66 14.49
CA GLY A 75 12.01 -2.68 14.58
C GLY A 75 11.05 -3.00 15.74
N GLN A 76 10.22 -2.03 16.09
CA GLN A 76 9.09 -2.28 17.00
C GLN A 76 7.90 -2.80 16.19
N PHE A 77 7.30 -3.90 16.64
CA PHE A 77 6.15 -4.50 15.97
C PHE A 77 4.88 -4.24 16.79
N GLU A 78 3.86 -3.71 16.12
CA GLU A 78 2.55 -3.42 16.68
C GLU A 78 1.50 -4.12 15.83
N ILE A 79 0.65 -4.93 16.46
CA ILE A 79 -0.53 -5.47 15.78
C ILE A 79 -1.64 -4.44 15.95
N GLY A 80 -2.21 -4.00 14.83
CA GLY A 80 -3.43 -3.20 14.88
C GLY A 80 -4.60 -4.10 15.26
N PRO A 81 -5.59 -3.60 16.01
CA PRO A 81 -6.81 -4.37 16.23
C PRO A 81 -7.45 -4.74 14.89
N ALA A 82 -8.16 -5.87 14.85
CA ALA A 82 -9.04 -6.18 13.72
C ALA A 82 -9.93 -4.97 13.43
N LYS A 83 -10.17 -4.75 12.14
CA LYS A 83 -11.10 -3.71 11.73
C LYS A 83 -12.50 -4.06 12.24
N ASP A 84 -13.18 -3.06 12.78
CA ASP A 84 -14.59 -3.16 13.13
C ASP A 84 -15.41 -3.67 11.93
N LEU A 85 -16.27 -4.67 12.17
CA LEU A 85 -17.04 -5.36 11.13
C LEU A 85 -17.94 -4.39 10.34
N GLY A 86 -18.56 -3.42 11.01
CA GLY A 86 -19.38 -2.40 10.37
C GLY A 86 -18.57 -1.56 9.39
N ARG A 87 -17.36 -1.16 9.78
CA ARG A 87 -16.42 -0.43 8.90
C ARG A 87 -15.88 -1.31 7.77
N ALA A 88 -15.65 -2.59 8.01
CA ALA A 88 -15.23 -3.53 6.99
C ALA A 88 -16.30 -3.71 5.91
N MET A 89 -17.54 -3.98 6.31
CA MET A 89 -18.69 -4.11 5.40
C MET A 89 -18.96 -2.83 4.61
N ALA A 90 -18.85 -1.66 5.25
CA ALA A 90 -18.99 -0.36 4.56
C ALA A 90 -17.95 -0.18 3.45
N LYS A 91 -16.68 -0.53 3.72
CA LYS A 91 -15.60 -0.45 2.73
C LYS A 91 -15.79 -1.45 1.59
N THR A 92 -16.34 -2.62 1.88
CA THR A 92 -16.67 -3.63 0.86
C THR A 92 -17.76 -3.15 -0.09
N LYS A 93 -18.81 -2.51 0.43
CA LYS A 93 -19.86 -1.90 -0.42
C LYS A 93 -19.30 -0.89 -1.42
N GLU A 94 -18.22 -0.19 -1.05
CA GLU A 94 -17.53 0.76 -1.93
C GLU A 94 -16.56 0.11 -2.93
N LYS A 95 -16.02 -1.08 -2.63
CA LYS A 95 -14.92 -1.69 -3.40
C LYS A 95 -15.27 -2.99 -4.12
N GLY A 96 -16.46 -3.54 -3.89
CA GLY A 96 -17.05 -4.62 -4.68
C GLY A 96 -16.69 -6.05 -4.25
N ASP A 97 -15.73 -6.25 -3.34
CA ASP A 97 -15.37 -7.60 -2.88
C ASP A 97 -14.90 -7.62 -1.41
N LEU A 98 -15.60 -8.41 -0.58
CA LEU A 98 -15.34 -8.55 0.85
C LEU A 98 -14.05 -9.34 1.09
N ALA A 99 -13.79 -10.34 0.25
CA ALA A 99 -12.63 -11.21 0.29
C ALA A 99 -11.31 -10.46 0.09
N LEU A 100 -11.35 -9.34 -0.65
CA LEU A 100 -10.18 -8.51 -0.95
C LEU A 100 -9.95 -7.38 0.06
N ASN A 101 -10.67 -7.37 1.18
CA ASN A 101 -10.52 -6.36 2.21
C ASN A 101 -9.27 -6.58 3.06
N CYS A 102 -8.12 -6.26 2.48
CA CYS A 102 -6.79 -6.51 3.04
C CYS A 102 -6.48 -5.83 4.37
N ASP A 103 -7.29 -4.85 4.82
CA ASP A 103 -7.06 -4.17 6.09
C ASP A 103 -8.00 -4.62 7.21
N PHE A 104 -8.68 -5.75 7.03
CA PHE A 104 -9.43 -6.39 8.10
C PHE A 104 -8.48 -6.89 9.20
N SER A 105 -7.40 -7.56 8.79
CA SER A 105 -6.26 -7.93 9.64
C SER A 105 -5.01 -7.17 9.20
N ARG A 106 -4.48 -6.32 10.11
CA ARG A 106 -3.36 -5.42 9.81
C ARG A 106 -2.30 -5.45 10.89
N ALA A 107 -1.05 -5.52 10.45
CA ALA A 107 0.12 -5.31 11.31
C ALA A 107 0.86 -4.02 10.93
N ARG A 108 1.60 -3.47 11.90
CA ARG A 108 2.47 -2.31 11.71
C ARG A 108 3.86 -2.59 12.26
N VAL A 109 4.86 -2.23 11.47
CA VAL A 109 6.27 -2.31 11.85
C VAL A 109 6.84 -0.89 11.88
N LEU A 110 7.29 -0.46 13.05
CA LEU A 110 7.92 0.83 13.28
C LEU A 110 9.44 0.68 13.19
N LEU A 111 10.01 1.24 12.14
CA LEU A 111 11.41 1.23 11.80
C LEU A 111 12.10 2.48 12.37
N LYS A 112 13.32 2.33 12.88
CA LYS A 112 14.02 3.37 13.64
C LYS A 112 14.84 4.31 12.78
N ASP A 113 15.29 3.85 11.62
CA ASP A 113 16.23 4.55 10.75
C ASP A 113 16.07 4.13 9.26
N LEU A 114 16.78 4.85 8.38
CA LEU A 114 16.73 4.63 6.93
C LEU A 114 17.26 3.26 6.50
N ASN A 115 18.22 2.67 7.22
CA ASN A 115 18.78 1.37 6.86
C ASN A 115 17.77 0.25 7.09
N GLN A 116 17.00 0.33 8.18
CA GLN A 116 15.88 -0.57 8.42
C GLN A 116 14.80 -0.42 7.35
N ILE A 117 14.51 0.80 6.88
CA ILE A 117 13.56 1.04 5.79
C ILE A 117 14.07 0.45 4.48
N LYS A 118 15.32 0.70 4.10
CA LYS A 118 15.93 0.10 2.90
C LYS A 118 15.88 -1.42 2.95
N LYS A 119 16.19 -2.01 4.11
CA LYS A 119 16.05 -3.46 4.31
C LYS A 119 14.60 -3.94 4.10
N ALA A 120 13.60 -3.18 4.56
CA ALA A 120 12.19 -3.53 4.34
C ALA A 120 11.81 -3.47 2.86
N ILE A 121 12.32 -2.46 2.13
CA ILE A 121 12.11 -2.33 0.69
C ILE A 121 12.84 -3.46 -0.06
N ASP A 122 14.06 -3.83 0.35
CA ASP A 122 14.81 -4.93 -0.28
C ASP A 122 14.06 -6.26 -0.17
N ILE A 123 13.41 -6.53 0.97
CA ILE A 123 12.72 -7.80 1.23
C ILE A 123 11.28 -7.80 0.69
N PHE A 124 10.53 -6.71 0.91
CA PHE A 124 9.08 -6.66 0.66
C PHE A 124 8.67 -5.64 -0.42
N GLY A 125 9.63 -4.99 -1.08
CA GLY A 125 9.35 -3.90 -2.02
C GLY A 125 8.72 -4.32 -3.34
N ARG A 126 8.48 -5.63 -3.56
CA ARG A 126 7.92 -6.19 -4.79
C ARG A 126 6.96 -7.35 -4.48
N PRO A 127 5.93 -7.57 -5.32
CA PRO A 127 5.14 -8.80 -5.29
C PRO A 127 6.01 -10.04 -5.54
N GLY A 128 5.61 -11.18 -4.98
CA GLY A 128 6.35 -12.44 -5.04
C GLY A 128 6.50 -13.10 -3.67
N GLU A 129 7.46 -14.01 -3.53
CA GLU A 129 7.71 -14.69 -2.27
C GLU A 129 8.81 -14.00 -1.46
N ALA A 130 8.60 -13.86 -0.16
CA ALA A 130 9.63 -13.42 0.78
C ALA A 130 9.71 -14.40 1.96
N THR A 131 10.89 -14.98 2.18
CA THR A 131 11.13 -15.86 3.33
C THR A 131 11.72 -15.07 4.49
N LEU A 132 11.11 -15.22 5.66
CA LEU A 132 11.57 -14.67 6.93
C LEU A 132 12.07 -15.80 7.83
N GLY A 133 13.07 -15.52 8.66
CA GLY A 133 13.66 -16.49 9.59
C GLY A 133 14.69 -17.41 8.93
N LYS A 134 15.12 -18.43 9.69
CA LYS A 134 16.07 -19.45 9.25
C LYS A 134 15.71 -20.80 9.87
N GLY A 135 16.03 -21.89 9.17
CA GLY A 135 15.83 -23.25 9.68
C GLY A 135 14.34 -23.60 9.84
N ALA A 136 14.00 -24.34 10.89
CA ALA A 136 12.64 -24.82 11.14
C ALA A 136 11.63 -23.69 11.43
N ASP A 137 12.10 -22.52 11.86
CA ASP A 137 11.25 -21.36 12.16
C ASP A 137 11.05 -20.43 10.94
N ALA A 138 11.58 -20.80 9.77
CA ALA A 138 11.44 -20.00 8.57
C ALA A 138 9.99 -20.00 8.06
N MET A 139 9.51 -18.84 7.63
CA MET A 139 8.17 -18.65 7.08
C MET A 139 8.25 -17.95 5.72
N THR A 140 7.64 -18.54 4.70
CA THR A 140 7.51 -17.92 3.38
C THR A 140 6.18 -17.15 3.29
N LEU A 141 6.27 -15.88 2.92
CA LEU A 141 5.14 -14.99 2.73
C LEU A 141 4.89 -14.79 1.24
N ASN A 142 3.62 -14.91 0.84
CA ASN A 142 3.17 -14.62 -0.51
C ASN A 142 2.70 -13.17 -0.61
N ILE A 143 3.50 -12.31 -1.24
CA ILE A 143 3.23 -10.88 -1.40
C ILE A 143 2.47 -10.65 -2.70
N LEU A 144 1.23 -10.18 -2.57
CA LEU A 144 0.33 -9.95 -3.70
C LEU A 144 0.52 -8.56 -4.33
N ASP A 145 0.69 -7.53 -3.49
CA ASP A 145 0.75 -6.14 -3.93
C ASP A 145 1.51 -5.29 -2.92
N VAL A 146 2.20 -4.28 -3.43
CA VAL A 146 3.07 -3.41 -2.63
C VAL A 146 2.81 -1.96 -3.01
N ASP A 147 2.49 -1.13 -2.02
CA ASP A 147 2.42 0.32 -2.15
C ASP A 147 3.62 0.95 -1.43
N ASN A 148 4.72 1.12 -2.17
CA ASN A 148 5.95 1.70 -1.65
C ASN A 148 5.98 3.22 -1.84
N THR A 149 5.40 3.94 -0.88
CA THR A 149 5.42 5.40 -0.87
C THR A 149 6.69 6.00 -0.26
N PHE A 150 7.65 5.20 0.22
CA PHE A 150 9.02 5.69 0.45
C PHE A 150 9.72 5.98 -0.88
N SER A 151 9.67 5.04 -1.81
CA SER A 151 10.36 5.17 -3.10
C SER A 151 9.58 5.98 -4.13
N LYS A 152 8.25 5.84 -4.18
CA LYS A 152 7.39 6.47 -5.20
C LYS A 152 6.23 7.24 -4.58
N PRO A 153 6.18 8.58 -4.70
CA PRO A 153 5.06 9.37 -4.19
C PRO A 153 3.71 8.90 -4.74
N SER A 154 2.67 9.04 -3.93
CA SER A 154 1.30 8.64 -4.26
C SER A 154 0.35 9.84 -4.28
N ALA A 155 -0.31 10.07 -5.41
CA ALA A 155 -1.37 11.09 -5.50
C ALA A 155 -2.54 10.80 -4.53
N LYS A 156 -2.81 9.52 -4.22
CA LYS A 156 -3.87 9.10 -3.29
C LYS A 156 -3.46 9.25 -1.82
N LYS A 157 -2.15 9.31 -1.54
CA LYS A 157 -1.56 9.40 -0.21
C LYS A 157 -0.46 10.50 -0.23
N PRO A 158 -0.82 11.77 -0.43
CA PRO A 158 0.15 12.84 -0.66
C PRO A 158 1.09 13.00 0.54
N GLY A 159 2.38 13.15 0.24
CA GLY A 159 3.49 13.30 1.20
C GLY A 159 3.77 12.08 2.07
N LEU A 160 2.87 11.08 2.11
CA LEU A 160 3.02 9.93 2.99
C LEU A 160 4.24 9.10 2.60
N CYS A 161 5.00 8.66 3.60
CA CYS A 161 6.16 7.78 3.45
C CYS A 161 5.94 6.50 4.27
N ASN A 162 5.49 5.44 3.59
CA ASN A 162 5.26 4.11 4.13
C ASN A 162 5.49 3.04 3.07
N LEU A 163 5.56 1.79 3.51
CA LEU A 163 5.51 0.61 2.66
C LEU A 163 4.31 -0.20 3.12
N ASP A 164 3.24 -0.22 2.33
CA ASP A 164 2.08 -1.08 2.60
C ASP A 164 2.20 -2.36 1.76
N VAL A 165 2.33 -3.49 2.44
CA VAL A 165 2.54 -4.81 1.82
C VAL A 165 1.29 -5.63 2.03
N LYS A 166 0.68 -6.13 0.95
CA LYS A 166 -0.47 -7.03 1.02
C LYS A 166 0.01 -8.45 0.84
N ILE A 167 -0.25 -9.29 1.84
CA ILE A 167 0.18 -10.69 1.86
C ILE A 167 -1.02 -11.62 1.87
N ALA A 168 -0.91 -12.75 1.19
CA ALA A 168 -1.85 -13.85 1.27
C ALA A 168 -1.36 -14.83 2.34
N LEU A 169 -2.19 -15.10 3.35
CA LEU A 169 -1.91 -16.09 4.38
C LEU A 169 -2.80 -17.32 4.13
N PRO A 170 -2.24 -18.53 4.05
CA PRO A 170 -3.05 -19.74 4.02
C PRO A 170 -3.75 -19.91 5.37
N ILE A 171 -5.02 -20.29 5.33
CA ILE A 171 -5.87 -20.55 6.50
C ILE A 171 -6.45 -21.96 6.36
N THR A 172 -6.44 -22.70 7.46
CA THR A 172 -7.18 -23.96 7.58
C THR A 172 -8.19 -23.79 8.70
N LEU A 173 -9.47 -23.95 8.38
CA LEU A 173 -10.56 -23.89 9.34
C LEU A 173 -10.65 -25.21 10.14
N ASP A 174 -11.33 -25.19 11.28
CA ASP A 174 -11.55 -26.39 12.12
C ASP A 174 -12.29 -27.52 11.38
N THR A 175 -13.01 -27.18 10.31
CA THR A 175 -13.67 -28.13 9.41
C THR A 175 -12.70 -28.87 8.48
N GLY A 176 -11.42 -28.50 8.47
CA GLY A 176 -10.41 -28.94 7.52
C GLY A 176 -10.47 -28.20 6.18
N GLU A 177 -11.35 -27.21 6.03
CA GLU A 177 -11.41 -26.39 4.83
C GLU A 177 -10.22 -25.44 4.73
N GLU A 178 -9.54 -25.45 3.59
CA GLU A 178 -8.42 -24.57 3.28
C GLU A 178 -8.87 -23.36 2.47
N SER A 179 -8.45 -22.18 2.90
CA SER A 179 -8.69 -20.89 2.26
C SER A 179 -7.48 -19.97 2.40
N TYR A 180 -7.59 -18.72 1.95
CA TYR A 180 -6.58 -17.69 2.18
C TYR A 180 -7.22 -16.45 2.78
N HIS A 181 -6.47 -15.75 3.62
CA HIS A 181 -6.83 -14.43 4.11
C HIS A 181 -5.80 -13.41 3.65
N ILE A 182 -6.26 -12.25 3.15
CA ILE A 182 -5.37 -11.18 2.72
C ILE A 182 -5.15 -10.22 3.90
N CYS A 183 -3.90 -10.06 4.32
CA CYS A 183 -3.49 -9.14 5.36
C CYS A 183 -2.72 -7.95 4.79
N GLU A 184 -2.70 -6.84 5.53
CA GLU A 184 -1.84 -5.69 5.24
C GLU A 184 -0.78 -5.53 6.34
N VAL A 185 0.48 -5.50 5.93
CA VAL A 185 1.63 -5.20 6.80
C VAL A 185 2.18 -3.84 6.40
N GLN A 186 2.07 -2.86 7.31
CA GLN A 186 2.54 -1.50 7.08
C GLN A 186 3.90 -1.27 7.73
N PHE A 187 4.90 -0.83 6.97
CA PHE A 187 6.17 -0.38 7.52
C PHE A 187 6.22 1.14 7.51
N LEU A 188 6.50 1.73 8.67
CA LEU A 188 6.61 3.18 8.86
C LEU A 188 7.87 3.51 9.64
N HIS A 189 8.40 4.71 9.45
CA HIS A 189 9.40 5.22 10.38
C HIS A 189 8.74 5.55 11.74
N LYS A 190 9.35 5.20 12.87
CA LYS A 190 8.79 5.44 14.21
C LYS A 190 8.42 6.91 14.43
N GLY A 191 9.23 7.82 13.90
CA GLY A 191 9.06 9.27 14.02
C GLY A 191 7.86 9.81 13.25
N THR A 192 7.28 9.04 12.31
CA THR A 192 6.09 9.47 11.57
C THR A 192 4.79 9.05 12.25
N LYS A 193 4.81 8.19 13.30
CA LYS A 193 3.58 7.62 13.90
C LYS A 193 2.54 8.68 14.30
N ALA A 194 2.96 9.68 15.09
CA ALA A 194 2.04 10.72 15.56
C ALA A 194 1.48 11.57 14.39
N VAL A 195 2.33 11.87 13.39
CA VAL A 195 1.92 12.63 12.21
C VAL A 195 1.02 11.80 11.31
N TYR A 196 1.26 10.49 11.20
CA TYR A 196 0.41 9.55 10.47
C TYR A 196 -1.01 9.57 11.03
N GLU A 197 -1.17 9.45 12.35
CA GLU A 197 -2.48 9.48 13.02
C GLU A 197 -3.21 10.82 12.81
N LYS A 198 -2.48 11.94 12.90
CA LYS A 198 -3.03 13.28 12.62
C LYS A 198 -3.46 13.40 11.15
N SER A 199 -2.60 12.98 10.21
CA SER A 199 -2.86 13.01 8.77
C SER A 199 -4.04 12.10 8.38
N HIS A 200 -4.22 10.98 9.10
CA HIS A 200 -5.32 10.05 8.87
C HIS A 200 -6.65 10.64 9.30
N LYS A 201 -6.71 11.39 10.41
CA LYS A 201 -7.92 12.15 10.79
C LYS A 201 -8.31 13.18 9.72
N VAL A 202 -7.33 13.91 9.19
CA VAL A 202 -7.55 14.86 8.07
C VAL A 202 -8.09 14.14 6.84
N TYR A 203 -7.56 12.95 6.53
CA TYR A 203 -8.07 12.13 5.43
C TYR A 203 -9.52 11.67 5.62
N GLU A 204 -9.92 11.23 6.82
CA GLU A 204 -11.31 10.82 7.07
C GLU A 204 -12.29 12.00 6.93
N GLU A 205 -11.87 13.21 7.32
CA GLU A 205 -12.65 14.43 7.04
C GLU A 205 -12.74 14.70 5.52
N ALA A 206 -11.62 14.63 4.80
CA ALA A 206 -11.60 14.80 3.34
C ALA A 206 -12.50 13.77 2.65
N ARG A 207 -12.45 12.51 3.07
CA ARG A 207 -13.30 11.44 2.54
C ARG A 207 -14.79 11.75 2.76
N SER A 208 -15.15 12.34 3.88
CA SER A 208 -16.53 12.78 4.14
C SER A 208 -16.97 13.87 3.16
N GLU A 209 -16.09 14.83 2.82
CA GLU A 209 -16.39 15.85 1.79
C GLU A 209 -16.48 15.24 0.39
N LEU A 210 -15.64 14.26 0.06
CA LEU A 210 -15.72 13.52 -1.21
C LEU A 210 -17.06 12.80 -1.37
N ILE A 211 -17.57 12.17 -0.31
CA ILE A 211 -18.88 11.52 -0.30
C ILE A 211 -19.99 12.55 -0.50
N ARG A 212 -19.91 13.72 0.17
CA ARG A 212 -20.89 14.80 -0.04
C ARG A 212 -20.85 15.35 -1.46
N ARG A 213 -19.66 15.52 -2.03
CA ARG A 213 -19.47 15.94 -3.42
C ARG A 213 -20.19 14.97 -4.36
N GLN A 214 -19.97 13.67 -4.21
CA GLN A 214 -20.63 12.65 -5.03
C GLN A 214 -22.15 12.61 -4.83
N TYR A 215 -22.63 12.85 -3.61
CA TYR A 215 -24.07 13.02 -3.34
C TYR A 215 -24.64 14.21 -4.13
N PHE A 216 -23.96 15.35 -4.15
CA PHE A 216 -24.42 16.51 -4.91
C PHE A 216 -24.37 16.27 -6.42
N GLU A 217 -23.35 15.57 -6.94
CA GLU A 217 -23.29 15.13 -8.37
C GLU A 217 -24.55 14.34 -8.72
N ASN A 218 -24.82 13.26 -7.97
CA ASN A 218 -25.99 12.42 -8.22
C ASN A 218 -27.32 13.19 -8.06
N ALA A 219 -27.39 14.11 -7.10
CA ALA A 219 -28.59 14.93 -6.88
C ALA A 219 -28.84 15.91 -8.02
N MET A 220 -27.79 16.45 -8.65
CA MET A 220 -27.91 17.31 -9.83
C MET A 220 -28.44 16.53 -11.03
N ASP A 221 -27.96 15.29 -11.24
CA ASP A 221 -28.42 14.43 -12.34
C ASP A 221 -29.92 14.09 -12.22
N MET A 222 -30.46 14.04 -11.00
CA MET A 222 -31.87 13.79 -10.72
C MET A 222 -32.74 15.06 -10.69
N ALA A 223 -32.14 16.25 -10.70
CA ALA A 223 -32.87 17.49 -10.51
C ALA A 223 -33.56 17.95 -11.81
N GLY A 224 -34.90 18.03 -11.79
CA GLY A 224 -35.69 18.49 -12.93
C GLY A 224 -35.83 20.01 -13.09
N CYS A 225 -35.25 20.81 -12.18
CA CYS A 225 -35.37 22.28 -12.18
C CYS A 225 -33.99 22.97 -12.22
N PRO A 226 -33.74 23.90 -13.17
CA PRO A 226 -32.46 24.61 -13.29
C PRO A 226 -32.02 25.42 -12.06
N GLU A 227 -32.96 25.90 -11.23
CA GLU A 227 -32.62 26.62 -10.00
C GLU A 227 -32.08 25.68 -8.91
N THR A 228 -32.66 24.49 -8.79
CA THR A 228 -32.18 23.43 -7.90
C THR A 228 -30.78 22.99 -8.29
N VAL A 229 -30.53 22.79 -9.59
CA VAL A 229 -29.19 22.44 -10.12
C VAL A 229 -28.17 23.50 -9.73
N ARG A 230 -28.43 24.79 -10.00
CA ARG A 230 -27.51 25.89 -9.62
C ARG A 230 -27.21 25.95 -8.11
N ASN A 231 -28.18 25.64 -7.26
CA ASN A 231 -27.96 25.60 -5.82
C ASN A 231 -27.14 24.38 -5.39
N LEU A 232 -27.31 23.23 -6.04
CA LEU A 232 -26.52 22.04 -5.81
C LEU A 232 -25.07 22.21 -6.31
N GLU A 233 -24.86 22.86 -7.46
CA GLU A 233 -23.53 23.20 -7.99
C GLU A 233 -22.72 24.03 -7.00
N LYS A 234 -23.33 25.03 -6.36
CA LYS A 234 -22.66 25.84 -5.32
C LYS A 234 -22.20 24.98 -4.14
N LYS A 235 -23.04 24.04 -3.69
CA LYS A 235 -22.70 23.11 -2.59
C LYS A 235 -21.61 22.13 -3.01
N TRP A 236 -21.68 21.63 -4.25
CA TRP A 236 -20.67 20.78 -4.85
C TRP A 236 -19.30 21.48 -4.87
N HIS A 237 -19.22 22.71 -5.39
CA HIS A 237 -17.98 23.50 -5.42
C HIS A 237 -17.42 23.77 -4.02
N ALA A 238 -18.28 24.04 -3.04
CA ALA A 238 -17.84 24.24 -1.66
C ALA A 238 -17.23 22.97 -1.06
N SER A 239 -17.86 21.80 -1.28
CA SER A 239 -17.33 20.51 -0.84
C SER A 239 -16.05 20.12 -1.58
N ASP A 240 -15.96 20.37 -2.89
CA ASP A 240 -14.77 20.09 -3.69
C ASP A 240 -13.57 20.94 -3.24
N LYS A 241 -13.78 22.25 -3.04
CA LYS A 241 -12.75 23.13 -2.47
C LYS A 241 -12.27 22.62 -1.11
N LYS A 242 -13.19 22.31 -0.20
CA LYS A 242 -12.83 21.82 1.14
C LYS A 242 -12.09 20.48 1.08
N TYR A 243 -12.49 19.57 0.20
CA TYR A 243 -11.76 18.32 -0.05
C TYR A 243 -10.31 18.58 -0.47
N ASN A 244 -10.10 19.48 -1.44
CA ASN A 244 -8.77 19.82 -1.94
C ASN A 244 -7.90 20.49 -0.85
N ASP A 245 -8.47 21.42 -0.08
CA ASP A 245 -7.77 22.08 1.04
C ASP A 245 -7.32 21.06 2.11
N LEU A 246 -8.17 20.09 2.46
CA LEU A 246 -7.83 19.03 3.40
C LEU A 246 -6.77 18.07 2.86
N MET A 247 -6.84 17.72 1.58
CA MET A 247 -5.84 16.86 0.93
C MET A 247 -4.47 17.55 0.83
N GLN A 248 -4.45 18.86 0.58
CA GLN A 248 -3.23 19.68 0.63
C GLN A 248 -2.65 19.68 2.05
N LYS A 249 -3.46 20.02 3.06
CA LYS A 249 -3.05 20.00 4.47
C LYS A 249 -2.47 18.64 4.90
N ARG A 250 -3.08 17.54 4.43
CA ARG A 250 -2.56 16.19 4.66
C ARG A 250 -1.17 16.01 4.01
N GLY A 251 -1.01 16.45 2.77
CA GLY A 251 0.25 16.44 2.04
C GLY A 251 1.34 17.21 2.77
N ASP A 252 1.03 18.42 3.24
CA ASP A 252 1.97 19.30 3.95
C ASP A 252 2.48 18.65 5.24
N LEU A 253 1.56 18.13 6.08
CA LEU A 253 1.92 17.43 7.32
C LEU A 253 2.88 16.27 7.07
N ASN A 254 2.60 15.46 6.06
CA ASN A 254 3.42 14.29 5.76
C ASN A 254 4.77 14.66 5.14
N THR A 255 4.79 15.68 4.27
CA THR A 255 6.03 16.17 3.62
C THR A 255 6.95 16.82 4.65
N GLU A 256 6.41 17.60 5.58
CA GLU A 256 7.19 18.23 6.65
C GLU A 256 7.91 17.19 7.53
N ILE A 257 7.20 16.14 7.96
CA ILE A 257 7.81 15.09 8.78
C ILE A 257 8.77 14.22 7.98
N ALA A 258 8.49 13.98 6.69
CA ALA A 258 9.38 13.22 5.81
C ALA A 258 10.72 13.94 5.64
N ALA A 259 10.70 15.25 5.39
CA ALA A 259 11.89 16.08 5.26
C ALA A 259 12.71 16.09 6.56
N LYS A 260 12.07 16.30 7.72
CA LYS A 260 12.74 16.29 9.05
C LYS A 260 13.45 14.98 9.34
N LEU A 261 12.93 13.86 8.84
CA LEU A 261 13.47 12.53 9.07
C LEU A 261 14.37 12.04 7.92
N GLY A 262 14.59 12.86 6.89
CA GLY A 262 15.38 12.49 5.71
C GLY A 262 14.75 11.37 4.86
N LEU A 263 13.44 11.13 4.97
CA LEU A 263 12.76 10.05 4.23
C LEU A 263 12.72 10.32 2.73
N ASP A 264 12.74 11.60 2.31
CA ASP A 264 12.77 11.97 0.89
C ASP A 264 14.07 11.56 0.19
N THR A 265 15.12 11.20 0.95
CA THR A 265 16.34 10.63 0.36
C THR A 265 16.13 9.21 -0.18
N LEU A 266 15.01 8.57 0.14
CA LEU A 266 14.64 7.24 -0.35
C LEU A 266 13.87 7.27 -1.67
N ARG A 267 13.54 8.46 -2.19
CA ARG A 267 12.84 8.60 -3.48
C ARG A 267 13.66 7.95 -4.59
N GLY A 268 13.01 7.10 -5.38
CA GLY A 268 13.67 6.32 -6.43
C GLY A 268 14.49 5.13 -5.96
N TYR A 269 14.63 4.89 -4.65
CA TYR A 269 15.32 3.69 -4.14
C TYR A 269 14.65 2.42 -4.67
N GLN A 270 15.41 1.59 -5.37
CA GLN A 270 14.97 0.29 -5.87
C GLN A 270 15.49 -0.83 -4.96
N PRO A 271 14.72 -1.91 -4.77
CA PRO A 271 15.19 -3.11 -4.07
C PRO A 271 16.50 -3.63 -4.65
N CYS A 272 17.49 -3.91 -3.80
CA CYS A 272 18.78 -4.42 -4.23
C CYS A 272 18.69 -5.89 -4.69
N GLU A 273 19.00 -6.16 -5.96
CA GLU A 273 18.85 -7.50 -6.57
C GLU A 273 19.67 -8.60 -5.87
N SER A 274 20.85 -8.27 -5.36
CA SER A 274 21.74 -9.22 -4.67
C SER A 274 21.25 -9.67 -3.29
N ARG A 275 20.26 -8.98 -2.72
CA ARG A 275 19.60 -9.32 -1.46
C ARG A 275 18.23 -9.96 -1.65
N MET A 276 17.81 -10.12 -2.91
CA MET A 276 16.57 -10.82 -3.23
C MET A 276 16.72 -12.32 -2.98
N PRO A 277 15.63 -13.02 -2.59
CA PRO A 277 15.55 -14.46 -2.71
C PRO A 277 15.92 -14.89 -4.14
N LYS A 278 16.67 -16.00 -4.28
CA LYS A 278 17.13 -16.50 -5.60
C LYS A 278 15.97 -16.72 -6.59
N SER A 279 14.76 -17.02 -6.10
CA SER A 279 13.55 -17.18 -6.91
C SER A 279 13.10 -15.90 -7.62
N LEU A 280 13.55 -14.72 -7.17
CA LEU A 280 13.24 -13.42 -7.77
C LEU A 280 14.42 -12.84 -8.57
N GLN A 281 15.58 -13.51 -8.58
CA GLN A 281 16.80 -13.02 -9.23
C GLN A 281 16.84 -13.24 -10.76
N CYS A 282 15.85 -13.90 -11.36
CA CYS A 282 15.77 -14.08 -12.81
C CYS A 282 14.35 -13.89 -13.34
N SER A 283 14.13 -12.76 -14.01
CA SER A 283 13.17 -12.58 -15.12
C SER A 283 13.56 -11.29 -15.87
N MET A 284 14.74 -11.29 -16.51
CA MET A 284 14.99 -10.44 -17.66
C MET A 284 14.91 -11.30 -18.92
#